data_AF-Q0RDC3-F1
#
_entry.id   AF-Q0RDC3-F1
#
_cell.length_a   1.000
_cell.length_b   1.000
_cell.length_c   1.000
_cell.angle_alpha   90.00
_cell.angle_beta   90.00
_cell.angle_gamma   90.00
#
_symmetry.space_group_name_H-M   'P 1'
#
loop_
_entity.id
_entity.type
_entity.pdbx_description
1 polymer ?
#
loop_
_entity_poly.entity_id
_entity_poly.type
_entity_poly.pdbx_seq_one_letter_code
_entity_poly.pdbx_strand_id
1 'polypeptide(L)'
;MLAAFLVAVLIGVAIGYTTADRGAGDGTSVNASGQPAPELTPALRTAPWDSARQPGRAHQMRVDDEPNPTALRLALSWTVAEQIRAAGASTITAAQVTVPQGMFFGAIEGADAAHDEYWAIGRIQVAGGVNRPAAAADPYVWRRVGTGPWTIVRNGPNACTTIPAALIHEWNGQPAPCAG
;
A
#
# COMPACT_ATOMS: atom_id res chain seq x y z
N MET A 1 -8.58 -29.04 -44.54
CA MET A 1 -8.34 -27.65 -44.96
C MET A 1 -8.31 -26.84 -43.67
N LEU A 2 -7.13 -26.68 -43.04
CA LEU A 2 -6.26 -25.48 -43.19
C LEU A 2 -7.03 -24.21 -42.80
N ALA A 3 -6.87 -23.62 -41.61
CA ALA A 3 -5.69 -23.01 -40.97
C ALA A 3 -5.80 -21.46 -40.97
N ALA A 4 -5.24 -20.84 -39.92
CA ALA A 4 -4.95 -19.41 -39.71
C ALA A 4 -6.18 -18.49 -39.51
N PHE A 5 -6.27 -17.67 -38.46
CA PHE A 5 -5.23 -16.79 -37.91
C PHE A 5 -5.24 -16.71 -36.37
N LEU A 6 -4.14 -17.21 -35.79
CA LEU A 6 -3.52 -16.73 -34.55
C LEU A 6 -2.57 -15.56 -34.90
N VAL A 7 -2.11 -14.82 -33.88
CA VAL A 7 -1.12 -13.70 -33.87
C VAL A 7 -1.82 -12.32 -33.88
N ALA A 8 -1.75 -11.42 -32.89
CA ALA A 8 -0.95 -11.23 -31.69
C ALA A 8 -1.82 -10.46 -30.68
N VAL A 9 -1.91 -10.87 -29.41
CA VAL A 9 -1.17 -10.23 -28.30
C VAL A 9 -0.68 -11.32 -27.34
N LEU A 10 0.37 -12.03 -27.76
CA LEU A 10 1.25 -12.84 -26.94
C LEU A 10 2.54 -12.05 -26.73
N ILE A 11 2.54 -11.08 -25.80
CA ILE A 11 3.77 -10.52 -25.23
C ILE A 11 3.46 -10.16 -23.78
N GLY A 12 3.85 -11.02 -22.83
CA GLY A 12 3.75 -10.72 -21.41
C GLY A 12 3.78 -11.91 -20.45
N VAL A 13 3.66 -13.16 -20.93
CA VAL A 13 3.75 -14.34 -20.04
C VAL A 13 4.50 -15.50 -20.73
N ALA A 14 5.77 -15.26 -20.99
CA ALA A 14 6.83 -16.27 -21.07
C ALA A 14 8.09 -15.45 -20.73
N ILE A 15 8.81 -15.67 -19.64
CA ILE A 15 9.61 -16.86 -19.36
C ILE A 15 9.82 -16.86 -17.84
N GLY A 16 9.23 -17.84 -17.15
CA GLY A 16 9.45 -18.08 -15.74
C GLY A 16 9.28 -19.57 -15.40
N TYR A 17 9.45 -20.45 -16.38
CA TYR A 17 9.41 -21.89 -16.20
C TYR A 17 10.45 -22.48 -17.15
N THR A 18 11.58 -22.89 -16.58
CA THR A 18 12.52 -23.95 -17.04
C THR A 18 14.00 -23.63 -16.74
N THR A 19 14.37 -23.22 -15.52
CA THR A 19 15.65 -23.64 -14.91
C THR A 19 15.57 -23.54 -13.38
N ALA A 20 15.31 -24.66 -12.70
CA ALA A 20 15.98 -25.05 -11.44
C ALA A 20 15.28 -26.27 -10.83
N ASP A 21 15.34 -27.42 -11.51
CA ASP A 21 15.49 -28.69 -10.79
C ASP A 21 16.94 -28.77 -10.33
N ARG A 22 17.28 -28.13 -9.20
CA ARG A 22 18.41 -28.48 -8.33
C ARG A 22 18.19 -27.89 -6.93
N GLY A 23 18.05 -28.77 -5.95
CA GLY A 23 18.39 -28.48 -4.55
C GLY A 23 17.19 -28.43 -3.61
N ALA A 24 17.06 -29.48 -2.81
CA ALA A 24 16.21 -29.54 -1.64
C ALA A 24 16.52 -28.41 -0.63
N GLY A 25 15.49 -27.94 0.08
CA GLY A 25 15.64 -27.15 1.31
C GLY A 25 14.61 -26.02 1.42
N ASP A 26 13.53 -26.30 2.17
CA ASP A 26 12.64 -25.34 2.84
C ASP A 26 12.12 -24.16 2.00
N GLY A 27 11.39 -24.50 0.93
CA GLY A 27 10.61 -23.53 0.16
C GLY A 27 9.31 -23.19 0.87
N THR A 28 9.23 -21.97 1.42
CA THR A 28 7.99 -21.30 1.81
C THR A 28 6.91 -21.55 0.75
N SER A 29 5.83 -22.22 1.17
CA SER A 29 4.67 -22.48 0.32
C SER A 29 4.17 -21.17 -0.29
N VAL A 30 4.35 -21.03 -1.60
CA VAL A 30 3.74 -19.96 -2.39
C VAL A 30 2.24 -20.20 -2.37
N ASN A 31 1.50 -19.38 -1.61
CA ASN A 31 0.04 -19.46 -1.58
C ASN A 31 -0.50 -19.25 -3.00
N ALA A 32 -1.24 -20.25 -3.48
CA ALA A 32 -1.91 -20.23 -4.76
C ALA A 32 -3.08 -19.24 -4.78
N SER A 33 -3.32 -18.68 -5.98
CA SER A 33 -4.50 -17.93 -6.43
C SER A 33 -4.79 -16.56 -5.79
N GLY A 34 -4.34 -15.49 -6.46
CA GLY A 34 -5.01 -14.17 -6.51
C GLY A 34 -5.15 -13.37 -5.22
N GLN A 35 -4.83 -13.94 -4.07
CA GLN A 35 -4.92 -13.30 -2.77
C GLN A 35 -3.70 -12.39 -2.57
N PRO A 36 -3.88 -11.11 -2.21
CA PRO A 36 -2.76 -10.25 -1.84
C PRO A 36 -1.95 -10.87 -0.69
N ALA A 37 -0.65 -10.59 -0.66
CA ALA A 37 0.21 -11.01 0.44
C ALA A 37 -0.41 -10.56 1.78
N PRO A 38 -0.51 -11.44 2.79
CA PRO A 38 -1.19 -11.13 4.05
C PRO A 38 -0.58 -9.91 4.77
N GLU A 39 0.70 -9.63 4.51
CA GLU A 39 1.40 -8.46 5.00
C GLU A 39 0.81 -7.15 4.46
N LEU A 40 0.13 -7.15 3.31
CA LEU A 40 -0.51 -5.96 2.71
C LEU A 40 -1.93 -5.73 3.20
N THR A 41 -2.53 -6.68 3.90
CA THR A 41 -3.95 -6.67 4.31
C THR A 41 -4.12 -6.83 5.84
N PRO A 42 -3.35 -6.11 6.68
CA PRO A 42 -3.45 -6.24 8.14
C PRO A 42 -4.89 -5.96 8.59
N ALA A 43 -5.37 -6.67 9.60
CA ALA A 43 -6.70 -6.40 10.15
C ALA A 43 -6.79 -4.97 10.68
N LEU A 44 -7.88 -4.28 10.37
CA LEU A 44 -8.22 -2.99 10.95
C LEU A 44 -9.30 -3.19 12.02
N ARG A 45 -9.42 -2.22 12.92
CA ARG A 45 -10.52 -2.19 13.88
C ARG A 45 -11.85 -2.14 13.14
N THR A 46 -12.88 -2.71 13.77
CA THR A 46 -14.26 -2.56 13.31
C THR A 46 -14.62 -1.09 13.23
N ALA A 47 -15.26 -0.71 12.12
CA ALA A 47 -15.62 0.68 11.87
C ALA A 47 -16.70 1.13 12.86
N PRO A 48 -16.52 2.25 13.60
CA PRO A 48 -17.53 2.75 14.53
C PRO A 48 -18.84 3.18 13.82
N TRP A 49 -18.79 3.40 12.51
CA TRP A 49 -19.95 3.75 11.68
C TRP A 49 -20.73 2.54 11.13
N ASP A 50 -20.31 1.30 11.42
CA ASP A 50 -20.96 0.09 10.88
C ASP A 50 -22.47 0.03 11.17
N SER A 51 -22.89 0.50 12.34
CA SER A 51 -24.30 0.51 12.74
C SER A 51 -25.11 1.69 12.21
N ALA A 52 -24.46 2.76 11.73
CA ALA A 52 -25.11 3.99 11.30
C ALA A 52 -24.24 4.74 10.28
N ARG A 53 -24.33 4.30 9.02
CA ARG A 53 -23.50 4.81 7.91
C ARG A 53 -24.05 6.09 7.29
N GLN A 54 -23.16 6.99 6.93
CA GLN A 54 -23.35 8.19 6.14
C GLN A 54 -22.30 8.20 5.02
N PRO A 55 -22.58 7.56 3.87
CA PRO A 55 -21.60 7.42 2.80
C PRO A 55 -20.97 8.76 2.39
N GLY A 56 -19.64 8.76 2.25
CA GLY A 56 -18.84 9.96 1.96
C GLY A 56 -18.38 10.76 3.19
N ARG A 57 -18.86 10.42 4.39
CA ARG A 57 -18.39 11.07 5.62
C ARG A 57 -16.97 10.62 5.97
N ALA A 58 -16.12 11.58 6.33
CA ALA A 58 -14.74 11.30 6.72
C ALA A 58 -14.59 11.16 8.24
N HIS A 59 -13.61 10.37 8.65
CA HIS A 59 -13.23 10.17 10.05
C HIS A 59 -11.73 10.26 10.22
N GLN A 60 -11.28 11.07 11.18
CA GLN A 60 -9.93 10.98 11.67
C GLN A 60 -9.78 9.71 12.51
N MET A 61 -8.73 8.94 12.21
CA MET A 61 -8.38 7.74 12.94
C MET A 61 -6.95 7.87 13.45
N ARG A 62 -6.57 7.01 14.40
CA ARG A 62 -5.20 6.94 14.91
C ARG A 62 -4.67 5.55 14.63
N VAL A 63 -3.46 5.48 14.07
CA VAL A 63 -2.79 4.19 13.84
C VAL A 63 -2.63 3.42 15.14
N ASP A 64 -2.34 4.11 16.24
CA ASP A 64 -2.11 3.46 17.54
C ASP A 64 -3.40 2.91 18.19
N ASP A 65 -4.58 3.25 17.65
CA ASP A 65 -5.86 2.68 18.07
C ASP A 65 -6.23 1.41 17.28
N GLU A 66 -5.43 1.04 16.27
CA GLU A 66 -5.64 -0.16 15.48
C GLU A 66 -5.22 -1.43 16.23
N PRO A 67 -5.81 -2.60 15.93
CA PRO A 67 -5.53 -3.83 16.67
C PRO A 67 -4.07 -4.28 16.58
N ASN A 68 -3.40 -3.95 15.47
CA ASN A 68 -1.99 -4.22 15.27
C ASN A 68 -1.30 -3.06 14.51
N PRO A 69 -0.87 -2.01 15.22
CA PRO A 69 -0.27 -0.83 14.60
C PRO A 69 1.08 -1.13 13.93
N THR A 70 1.80 -2.15 14.43
CA THR A 70 3.06 -2.61 13.85
C THR A 70 2.83 -3.29 12.50
N ALA A 71 1.84 -4.18 12.41
CA ALA A 71 1.48 -4.82 11.15
C ALA A 71 0.96 -3.80 10.12
N LEU A 72 0.21 -2.78 10.56
CA LEU A 72 -0.21 -1.69 9.68
C LEU A 72 1.00 -0.96 9.06
N ARG A 73 1.96 -0.52 9.88
CA ARG A 73 3.17 0.16 9.38
C ARG A 73 4.04 -0.76 8.52
N LEU A 74 4.11 -2.05 8.84
CA LEU A 74 4.81 -3.04 8.04
C LEU A 74 4.18 -3.21 6.66
N ALA A 75 2.84 -3.23 6.57
CA ALA A 75 2.11 -3.28 5.31
C ALA A 75 2.48 -2.11 4.39
N LEU A 76 2.49 -0.89 4.94
CA LEU A 76 2.88 0.30 4.18
C LEU A 76 4.35 0.21 3.75
N SER A 77 5.23 -0.27 4.61
CA SER A 77 6.66 -0.45 4.32
C SER A 77 6.89 -1.46 3.18
N TRP A 78 6.07 -2.51 3.08
CA TRP A 78 6.08 -3.46 1.97
C TRP A 78 5.78 -2.80 0.62
N THR A 79 4.72 -1.98 0.54
CA THR A 79 4.37 -1.28 -0.71
C THR A 79 5.51 -0.39 -1.22
N VAL A 80 6.21 0.26 -0.29
CA VAL A 80 7.35 1.13 -0.61
C VAL A 80 8.55 0.30 -1.04
N ALA A 81 8.90 -0.76 -0.32
CA ALA A 81 9.98 -1.66 -0.71
C ALA A 81 9.75 -2.28 -2.10
N GLU A 82 8.51 -2.63 -2.43
CA GLU A 82 8.15 -3.10 -3.78
C GLU A 82 8.33 -2.02 -4.86
N GLN A 83 7.81 -0.81 -4.66
CA GLN A 83 8.00 0.31 -5.59
C GLN A 83 9.49 0.59 -5.83
N ILE A 84 10.28 0.53 -4.75
CA ILE A 84 11.72 0.71 -4.74
C ILE A 84 12.45 -0.37 -5.55
N ARG A 85 12.07 -1.64 -5.36
CA ARG A 85 12.65 -2.77 -6.10
C ARG A 85 12.32 -2.65 -7.58
N ALA A 86 11.08 -2.27 -7.92
CA ALA A 86 10.66 -2.01 -9.29
C ALA A 86 11.44 -0.85 -9.94
N ALA A 87 11.91 0.12 -9.16
CA ALA A 87 12.76 1.22 -9.61
C ALA A 87 14.27 0.84 -9.73
N GLY A 88 14.64 -0.42 -9.51
CA GLY A 88 16.00 -0.94 -9.77
C GLY A 88 16.84 -1.29 -8.53
N ALA A 89 16.37 -1.01 -7.32
CA ALA A 89 17.06 -1.41 -6.09
C ALA A 89 16.50 -2.75 -5.57
N SER A 90 16.80 -3.83 -6.30
CA SER A 90 16.17 -5.16 -6.15
C SER A 90 16.37 -5.85 -4.80
N THR A 91 17.37 -5.44 -4.01
CA THR A 91 17.70 -6.04 -2.71
C THR A 91 16.98 -5.41 -1.52
N ILE A 92 16.23 -4.32 -1.73
CA ILE A 92 15.54 -3.64 -0.63
C ILE A 92 14.38 -4.49 -0.12
N THR A 93 14.33 -4.63 1.19
CA THR A 93 13.28 -5.33 1.93
C THR A 93 12.40 -4.35 2.70
N ALA A 94 11.18 -4.79 3.07
CA ALA A 94 10.28 -3.99 3.90
C ALA A 94 10.90 -3.62 5.25
N ALA A 95 11.77 -4.47 5.82
CA ALA A 95 12.47 -4.19 7.07
C ALA A 95 13.47 -3.02 6.97
N GLN A 96 13.92 -2.68 5.76
CA GLN A 96 14.79 -1.53 5.51
C GLN A 96 14.01 -0.24 5.27
N VAL A 97 12.67 -0.32 5.16
CA VAL A 97 11.78 0.83 5.04
C VAL A 97 11.09 1.04 6.37
N THR A 98 11.18 2.26 6.90
CA THR A 98 10.50 2.66 8.12
C THR A 98 9.46 3.72 7.79
N VAL A 99 8.22 3.50 8.25
CA VAL A 99 7.18 4.53 8.32
C VAL A 99 7.21 5.09 9.75
N PRO A 100 7.75 6.30 9.97
CA PRO A 100 7.87 6.88 11.31
C PRO A 100 6.51 7.17 11.96
N GLN A 101 6.54 7.47 13.26
CA GLN A 101 5.36 8.01 13.95
C GLN A 101 4.96 9.38 13.39
N GLY A 102 3.72 9.80 13.64
CA GLY A 102 3.20 11.08 13.16
C GLY A 102 2.58 11.05 11.76
N MET A 103 2.33 9.87 11.21
CA MET A 103 1.49 9.73 10.01
C MET A 103 0.03 10.07 10.32
N PHE A 104 -0.67 10.65 9.35
CA PHE A 104 -2.11 10.85 9.44
C PHE A 104 -2.82 9.61 8.89
N PHE A 105 -3.91 9.26 9.55
CA PHE A 105 -4.71 8.09 9.23
C PHE A 105 -6.19 8.46 9.35
N GLY A 106 -7.00 7.89 8.48
CA GLY A 106 -8.42 8.19 8.45
C GLY A 106 -9.17 7.29 7.49
N ALA A 107 -10.48 7.44 7.49
CA ALA A 107 -11.35 6.70 6.61
C ALA A 107 -12.46 7.58 6.02
N ILE A 108 -13.03 7.12 4.92
CA ILE A 108 -14.27 7.62 4.33
C ILE A 108 -15.26 6.49 4.35
N GLU A 109 -16.44 6.76 4.91
CA GLU A 109 -17.54 5.82 4.96
C GLU A 109 -17.99 5.44 3.55
N GLY A 110 -17.96 4.14 3.26
CA GLY A 110 -18.57 3.55 2.07
C GLY A 110 -20.04 3.23 2.28
N ALA A 111 -20.70 2.80 1.20
CA ALA A 111 -22.06 2.27 1.27
C ALA A 111 -22.17 1.04 2.19
N ASP A 112 -21.09 0.27 2.29
CA ASP A 112 -20.91 -0.86 3.18
C ASP A 112 -19.41 -1.03 3.54
N ALA A 113 -19.09 -2.02 4.38
CA ALA A 113 -17.72 -2.27 4.84
C ALA A 113 -16.75 -2.65 3.70
N ALA A 114 -17.23 -3.20 2.59
CA ALA A 114 -16.39 -3.51 1.44
C ALA A 114 -16.02 -2.26 0.63
N HIS A 115 -16.74 -1.15 0.82
CA HIS A 115 -16.53 0.13 0.14
C HIS A 115 -15.94 1.22 1.04
N ASP A 116 -15.66 0.93 2.32
CA ASP A 116 -14.95 1.87 3.20
C ASP A 116 -13.55 2.15 2.63
N GLU A 117 -13.19 3.43 2.48
CA GLU A 117 -11.85 3.81 2.02
C GLU A 117 -10.99 4.24 3.19
N TYR A 118 -9.89 3.52 3.43
CA TYR A 118 -8.89 3.88 4.43
C TYR A 118 -7.72 4.58 3.76
N TRP A 119 -7.28 5.67 4.38
CA TRP A 119 -6.25 6.54 3.85
C TRP A 119 -5.16 6.77 4.88
N ALA A 120 -3.92 6.76 4.42
CA ALA A 120 -2.74 7.02 5.23
C ALA A 120 -1.82 8.00 4.50
N ILE A 121 -1.20 8.91 5.24
CA ILE A 121 -0.14 9.77 4.72
C ILE A 121 1.00 9.92 5.72
N GLY A 122 2.23 9.78 5.22
CA GLY A 122 3.45 9.94 6.00
C GLY A 122 4.68 10.09 5.11
N ARG A 123 5.82 10.36 5.74
CA ARG A 123 7.13 10.28 5.09
C ARG A 123 7.75 8.92 5.42
N ILE A 124 8.76 8.51 4.66
CA ILE A 124 9.44 7.23 4.86
C ILE A 124 10.94 7.43 5.07
N GLN A 125 11.56 6.49 5.76
CA GLN A 125 13.00 6.42 5.91
C GLN A 125 13.48 5.09 5.32
N VAL A 126 14.56 5.10 4.55
CA VAL A 126 15.16 3.88 3.99
C VAL A 126 16.58 3.75 4.49
N ALA A 127 16.88 2.66 5.20
CA ALA A 127 18.22 2.36 5.66
C ALA A 127 19.10 1.83 4.51
N GLY A 128 20.41 2.08 4.56
CA GLY A 128 21.39 1.37 3.72
C GLY A 128 22.00 2.15 2.55
N GLY A 129 22.09 3.48 2.59
CA GLY A 129 22.94 4.25 1.67
C GLY A 129 22.58 4.17 0.20
N VAL A 130 21.38 3.66 -0.13
CA VAL A 130 20.83 3.70 -1.49
C VAL A 130 20.77 5.16 -1.90
N ASN A 131 21.64 5.57 -2.81
CA ASN A 131 21.57 6.87 -3.47
C ASN A 131 20.15 7.02 -4.04
N ARG A 132 19.31 7.78 -3.35
CA ARG A 132 17.92 7.99 -3.76
C ARG A 132 17.63 9.46 -3.98
N PRO A 133 16.96 9.81 -5.08
CA PRO A 133 16.44 11.14 -5.30
C PRO A 133 15.29 11.37 -4.31
N ALA A 134 15.35 12.43 -3.48
CA ALA A 134 14.27 13.09 -2.71
C ALA A 134 13.23 12.25 -1.89
N ALA A 135 13.19 10.92 -2.01
CA ALA A 135 12.11 10.06 -1.55
C ALA A 135 12.00 9.96 -0.01
N ALA A 136 13.04 10.38 0.71
CA ALA A 136 12.99 10.46 2.17
C ALA A 136 12.30 11.75 2.67
N ALA A 137 12.24 12.81 1.84
CA ALA A 137 11.57 14.06 2.17
C ALA A 137 10.12 14.08 1.69
N ASP A 138 9.84 13.40 0.58
CA ASP A 138 8.53 13.43 -0.07
C ASP A 138 7.47 12.62 0.71
N PRO A 139 6.22 13.14 0.79
CA PRO A 139 5.11 12.38 1.35
C PRO A 139 4.73 11.20 0.46
N TYR A 140 4.25 10.14 1.11
CA TYR A 140 3.59 8.99 0.52
C TYR A 140 2.13 8.98 0.97
N VAL A 141 1.23 8.75 0.01
CA VAL A 141 -0.21 8.59 0.25
C VAL A 141 -0.60 7.17 -0.12
N TRP A 142 -1.18 6.48 0.85
CA TRP A 142 -1.70 5.13 0.69
C TRP A 142 -3.21 5.10 0.78
N ARG A 143 -3.81 4.16 0.05
CA ARG A 143 -5.23 3.83 0.14
C ARG A 143 -5.45 2.34 0.21
N ARG A 144 -6.45 1.95 0.97
CA ARG A 144 -7.06 0.63 1.01
C ARG A 144 -8.58 0.78 0.88
N VAL A 145 -9.24 -0.16 0.21
CA VAL A 145 -10.71 -0.22 0.15
C VAL A 145 -11.16 -1.51 0.82
N GLY A 146 -12.07 -1.39 1.78
CA GLY A 146 -12.57 -2.49 2.62
C GLY A 146 -11.41 -3.32 3.18
N THR A 147 -11.45 -4.62 2.91
CA THR A 147 -10.42 -5.58 3.35
C THR A 147 -9.28 -5.77 2.33
N GLY A 148 -9.28 -5.04 1.21
CA GLY A 148 -8.27 -5.14 0.14
C GLY A 148 -6.86 -4.75 0.56
N PRO A 149 -5.85 -4.84 -0.32
CA PRO A 149 -4.47 -4.49 0.03
C PRO A 149 -4.28 -2.98 0.12
N TRP A 150 -3.32 -2.56 0.94
CA TRP A 150 -2.77 -1.21 0.86
C TRP A 150 -2.04 -1.00 -0.46
N THR A 151 -2.26 0.15 -1.07
CA THR A 151 -1.59 0.57 -2.31
C THR A 151 -1.09 2.00 -2.18
N ILE A 152 0.03 2.32 -2.83
CA ILE A 152 0.49 3.71 -2.96
C ILE A 152 -0.34 4.38 -4.04
N VAL A 153 -1.13 5.39 -3.67
CA VAL A 153 -1.90 6.20 -4.63
C VAL A 153 -0.99 7.21 -5.30
N ARG A 154 -0.12 7.85 -4.50
CA ARG A 154 0.86 8.82 -4.97
C ARG A 154 1.98 9.00 -3.96
N ASN A 155 3.15 9.37 -4.44
CA ASN A 155 4.26 9.88 -3.64
C ASN A 155 4.91 11.08 -4.35
N GLY A 156 5.69 11.90 -3.64
CA GLY A 156 6.35 13.08 -4.19
C GLY A 156 5.74 14.41 -3.71
N PRO A 157 6.23 15.56 -4.20
CA PRO A 157 5.78 16.89 -3.78
C PRO A 157 4.27 17.12 -3.95
N ASN A 158 3.65 16.42 -4.90
CA ASN A 158 2.23 16.52 -5.20
C ASN A 158 1.41 15.34 -4.62
N ALA A 159 1.94 14.54 -3.69
CA ALA A 159 1.20 13.37 -3.19
C ALA A 159 -0.16 13.74 -2.58
N CYS A 160 -0.18 14.85 -1.85
CA CYS A 160 -1.34 15.32 -1.10
C CYS A 160 -2.53 15.76 -1.96
N THR A 161 -2.33 16.01 -3.25
CA THR A 161 -3.43 16.39 -4.17
C THR A 161 -4.41 15.24 -4.42
N THR A 162 -4.03 14.02 -4.04
CA THR A 162 -4.88 12.82 -4.16
C THR A 162 -5.72 12.53 -2.92
N ILE A 163 -5.48 13.25 -1.81
CA ILE A 163 -6.22 13.06 -0.57
C ILE A 163 -7.62 13.66 -0.73
N PRO A 164 -8.69 12.92 -0.40
CA PRO A 164 -10.04 13.46 -0.44
C PRO A 164 -10.20 14.70 0.46
N ALA A 165 -10.87 15.73 -0.05
CA ALA A 165 -11.04 17.00 0.67
C ALA A 165 -11.73 16.83 2.03
N ALA A 166 -12.66 15.87 2.15
CA ALA A 166 -13.34 15.56 3.41
C ALA A 166 -12.35 15.13 4.51
N LEU A 167 -11.33 14.34 4.18
CA LEU A 167 -10.29 13.95 5.13
C LEU A 167 -9.36 15.10 5.51
N ILE A 168 -9.02 15.98 4.56
CA ILE A 168 -8.22 17.18 4.86
C ILE A 168 -8.95 18.08 5.87
N HIS A 169 -10.26 18.25 5.69
CA HIS A 169 -11.08 19.02 6.63
C HIS A 169 -11.11 18.36 8.01
N GLU A 170 -11.29 17.04 8.06
CA GLU A 170 -11.34 16.26 9.29
C GLU A 170 -10.00 16.27 10.05
N TRP A 171 -8.88 16.31 9.34
CA TRP A 171 -7.53 16.43 9.93
C TRP A 171 -7.17 17.86 10.37
N ASN A 172 -8.14 18.77 10.42
CA ASN A 172 -7.97 20.18 10.79
C ASN A 172 -6.98 20.94 9.90
N GLY A 173 -6.93 20.61 8.60
CA GLY A 173 -6.12 21.30 7.60
C GLY A 173 -5.05 20.43 6.95
N GLN A 174 -4.05 21.09 6.34
CA GLN A 174 -3.02 20.42 5.54
C GLN A 174 -2.13 19.54 6.44
N PRO A 175 -2.07 18.21 6.22
CA PRO A 175 -1.24 17.31 7.01
C PRO A 175 0.21 17.78 7.01
N ALA A 176 0.91 17.67 8.15
CA ALA A 176 2.32 18.09 8.24
C ALA A 176 3.23 17.49 7.14
N PRO A 177 3.06 16.23 6.69
CA PRO A 177 3.81 15.69 5.55
C PRO A 177 3.60 16.46 4.24
N CYS A 178 2.46 17.16 4.08
CA CYS A 178 2.10 17.99 2.95
C CYS A 178 2.63 19.42 3.04
N ALA A 179 3.16 19.86 4.19
CA ALA A 179 3.84 21.14 4.31
C ALA A 179 5.27 20.97 3.77
N GLY A 180 5.51 21.53 2.59
CA GLY A 180 6.78 21.48 1.85
C GLY A 180 6.90 22.67 0.93
#